data_AF-A0A970AA13-F1
#
_entry.id   AF-A0A970AA13-F1
#
_cell.length_a   1.000
_cell.length_b   1.000
_cell.length_c   1.000
_cell.angle_alpha   90.00
_cell.angle_beta   90.00
_cell.angle_gamma   90.00
#
_symmetry.space_group_name_H-M   'P 1'
#
loop_
_entity.id
_entity.type
_entity.pdbx_description
1 polymer ?
#
loop_
_entity_poly.entity_id
_entity_poly.type
_entity_poly.pdbx_seq_one_letter_code
_entity_poly.pdbx_strand_id
1 'polypeptide(L)'
;MTIKAPKGTRDVLPAETPAWQYVEQKYRSVCARFNFQEIRIPTFEQTELFQRGVGDTTDIVQKEMYTFNDKGGRSMTLRPEGTAGVVRAYLENGLSSEPSPQKLYYILNNFRYEKMGKGRYREFNQMGCELFGSVESTADAEVISLLFLFFRELGLREINLKINSIGCPKCRPEYLELLRDYFRSHLNDLCDNCQDRFERNPMRILDCKDDAENAIVKNAPLQIDHLCPECQEHFDNLCNELDNLGFAYEIDGHIVRGLDYYTRTVFEFVSNNVGTQGTICGGGRYDGLIEELGGQATPAVGFALGVERLLMELNSQSVKLPSVVGPDIYLVSFPDTVNQAAKICFDLRTLNITAESNVTARSFKAQMKYADRIGAKYIVVLGEDELKSKMVKLKRMSDSREIKLRLADLANYIKEN
;
A
#
# COMPACT_ATOMS: atom_id res chain seq x y z
N MET A 1 -6.68 34.93 -3.89
CA MET A 1 -7.16 33.57 -4.18
C MET A 1 -6.71 32.66 -3.06
N THR A 2 -7.60 31.84 -2.50
CA THR A 2 -7.22 30.82 -1.50
C THR A 2 -6.55 29.64 -2.20
N ILE A 3 -5.34 29.29 -1.77
CA ILE A 3 -4.61 28.13 -2.27
C ILE A 3 -5.31 26.84 -1.79
N LYS A 4 -5.42 25.83 -2.66
CA LYS A 4 -6.07 24.53 -2.36
C LYS A 4 -5.17 23.39 -2.81
N ALA A 5 -5.39 22.19 -2.25
CA ALA A 5 -4.76 20.97 -2.72
C ALA A 5 -5.01 20.77 -4.24
N PRO A 6 -3.98 20.38 -5.01
CA PRO A 6 -4.15 20.06 -6.43
C PRO A 6 -5.21 18.99 -6.67
N LYS A 7 -5.93 19.10 -7.80
CA LYS A 7 -6.96 18.13 -8.18
C LYS A 7 -6.35 16.72 -8.28
N GLY A 8 -6.94 15.77 -7.56
CA GLY A 8 -6.48 14.37 -7.50
C GLY A 8 -5.46 14.08 -6.41
N THR A 9 -5.13 15.07 -5.57
CA THR A 9 -4.36 14.89 -4.33
C THR A 9 -5.28 15.15 -3.14
N ARG A 10 -4.89 14.69 -1.94
CA ARG A 10 -5.62 14.96 -0.70
C ARG A 10 -4.70 14.92 0.51
N ASP A 11 -5.05 15.69 1.52
CA ASP A 11 -4.44 15.56 2.85
C ASP A 11 -5.06 14.36 3.57
N VAL A 12 -4.23 13.53 4.23
CA VAL A 12 -4.68 12.54 5.19
C VAL A 12 -4.70 13.19 6.57
N LEU A 13 -5.90 13.41 7.11
CA LEU A 13 -6.09 14.20 8.33
C LEU A 13 -5.92 13.36 9.60
N PRO A 14 -5.71 13.98 10.78
CA PRO A 14 -5.54 13.25 12.05
C PRO A 14 -6.68 12.26 12.38
N ALA A 15 -7.89 12.51 11.88
CA ALA A 15 -9.02 11.59 12.04
C ALA A 15 -8.82 10.25 11.31
N GLU A 16 -8.04 10.24 10.23
CA GLU A 16 -7.78 9.07 9.38
C GLU A 16 -6.44 8.41 9.70
N THR A 17 -5.43 9.17 10.16
CA THR A 17 -4.06 8.66 10.33
C THR A 17 -3.92 7.43 11.23
N PRO A 18 -4.72 7.19 12.29
CA PRO A 18 -4.59 5.97 13.09
C PRO A 18 -4.87 4.70 12.29
N ALA A 19 -5.81 4.74 11.35
CA ALA A 19 -6.11 3.61 10.46
C ALA A 19 -4.95 3.36 9.49
N TRP A 20 -4.36 4.43 8.94
CA TRP A 20 -3.18 4.34 8.07
C TRP A 20 -2.00 3.72 8.81
N GLN A 21 -1.65 4.26 9.98
CA GLN A 21 -0.56 3.77 10.83
C GLN A 21 -0.75 2.31 11.23
N TYR A 22 -2.00 1.89 11.50
CA TYR A 22 -2.31 0.50 11.80
C TYR A 22 -1.98 -0.44 10.64
N VAL A 23 -2.46 -0.12 9.44
CA VAL A 23 -2.19 -0.91 8.22
C VAL A 23 -0.70 -0.97 7.94
N GLU A 24 -0.03 0.18 8.01
CA GLU A 24 1.41 0.35 7.86
C GLU A 24 2.23 -0.47 8.86
N GLN A 25 1.84 -0.48 10.13
CA GLN A 25 2.53 -1.23 11.17
C GLN A 25 2.31 -2.74 10.99
N LYS A 26 1.10 -3.15 10.62
CA LYS A 26 0.78 -4.54 10.29
C LYS A 26 1.60 -5.04 9.10
N TYR A 27 1.72 -4.23 8.06
CA TYR A 27 2.55 -4.58 6.90
C TYR A 27 4.01 -4.81 7.29
N ARG A 28 4.63 -3.85 8.00
CA ARG A 28 6.01 -3.98 8.49
C ARG A 28 6.21 -5.22 9.36
N SER A 29 5.26 -5.49 10.27
CA SER A 29 5.29 -6.67 11.13
C SER A 29 5.23 -7.98 10.34
N VAL A 30 4.41 -8.03 9.29
CA VAL A 30 4.33 -9.21 8.41
C VAL A 30 5.62 -9.36 7.60
N CYS A 31 6.10 -8.31 6.94
CA CYS A 31 7.36 -8.32 6.18
C CYS A 31 8.54 -8.80 7.03
N ALA A 32 8.65 -8.32 8.27
CA ALA A 32 9.71 -8.74 9.20
C ALA A 32 9.70 -10.25 9.49
N ARG A 33 8.52 -10.89 9.57
CA ARG A 33 8.42 -12.36 9.76
C ARG A 33 8.79 -13.16 8.53
N PHE A 34 8.66 -12.59 7.33
CA PHE A 34 9.15 -13.16 6.07
C PHE A 34 10.59 -12.72 5.74
N ASN A 35 11.26 -12.01 6.67
CA ASN A 35 12.60 -11.46 6.52
C ASN A 35 12.77 -10.52 5.31
N PHE A 36 11.71 -9.80 4.93
CA PHE A 36 11.82 -8.68 3.99
C PHE A 36 12.34 -7.44 4.72
N GLN A 37 13.35 -6.79 4.15
CA GLN A 37 13.99 -5.60 4.71
C GLN A 37 13.46 -4.32 4.05
N GLU A 38 13.36 -3.22 4.80
CA GLU A 38 12.82 -1.96 4.26
C GLU A 38 13.83 -1.31 3.30
N ILE A 39 13.37 -0.92 2.11
CA ILE A 39 14.09 -0.02 1.21
C ILE A 39 13.31 1.27 1.00
N ARG A 40 14.05 2.39 0.93
CA ARG A 40 13.50 3.73 0.65
C ARG A 40 14.17 4.33 -0.56
N ILE A 41 13.38 4.66 -1.57
CA ILE A 41 13.85 5.22 -2.83
C ILE A 41 13.42 6.69 -2.99
N PRO A 42 14.13 7.51 -3.78
CA PRO A 42 13.76 8.88 -4.11
C PRO A 42 12.35 9.00 -4.71
N THR A 43 11.73 10.17 -4.52
CA THR A 43 10.39 10.49 -5.07
C THR A 43 10.41 10.74 -6.57
N PHE A 44 11.52 11.21 -7.11
CA PHE A 44 11.71 11.39 -8.54
C PHE A 44 13.02 10.72 -8.98
N GLU A 45 13.01 10.22 -10.21
CA GLU A 45 14.12 9.53 -10.84
C GLU A 45 14.33 10.12 -12.25
N GLN A 46 15.43 9.74 -12.90
CA GLN A 46 15.60 10.06 -14.32
C GLN A 46 14.47 9.44 -15.13
N THR A 47 13.88 10.20 -16.06
CA THR A 47 12.73 9.74 -16.85
C THR A 47 12.99 8.42 -17.58
N GLU A 48 14.21 8.21 -18.06
CA GLU A 48 14.63 7.00 -18.78
C GLU A 48 14.39 5.72 -17.97
N LEU A 49 14.50 5.79 -16.64
CA LEU A 49 14.27 4.64 -15.75
C LEU A 49 12.87 4.06 -15.96
N PHE A 50 11.86 4.91 -16.05
CA PHE A 50 10.47 4.46 -16.20
C PHE A 50 10.12 4.13 -17.65
N GLN A 51 10.71 4.81 -18.63
CA GLN A 51 10.52 4.48 -20.04
C GLN A 51 10.98 3.04 -20.33
N ARG A 52 12.21 2.71 -19.90
CA ARG A 52 12.76 1.35 -20.01
C ARG A 52 12.12 0.38 -19.02
N GLY A 53 11.94 0.79 -17.78
CA GLY A 53 11.53 -0.13 -16.71
C GLY A 53 10.06 -0.51 -16.74
N VAL A 54 9.15 0.38 -17.15
CA VAL A 54 7.70 0.10 -17.19
C VAL A 54 7.26 -0.40 -18.58
N GLY A 55 7.93 0.06 -19.63
CA GLY A 55 7.65 -0.24 -21.03
C GLY A 55 6.97 0.91 -21.76
N ASP A 56 7.50 1.25 -22.94
CA ASP A 56 7.05 2.37 -23.78
C ASP A 56 5.62 2.20 -24.33
N THR A 57 5.05 0.99 -24.29
CA THR A 57 3.70 0.73 -24.79
C THR A 57 2.62 0.91 -23.72
N THR A 58 3.01 1.15 -22.47
CA THR A 58 2.07 1.29 -21.36
C THR A 58 1.38 2.66 -21.34
N ASP A 59 0.11 2.69 -20.92
CA ASP A 59 -0.61 3.95 -20.69
C ASP A 59 0.15 4.84 -19.68
N ILE A 60 0.85 4.23 -18.71
CA ILE A 60 1.66 4.95 -17.72
C ILE A 60 2.72 5.79 -18.40
N VAL A 61 3.61 5.16 -19.18
CA VAL A 61 4.72 5.84 -19.85
C VAL A 61 4.21 6.84 -20.89
N GLN A 62 3.15 6.49 -21.62
CA GLN A 62 2.68 7.33 -22.73
C GLN A 62 1.91 8.57 -22.28
N LYS A 63 1.13 8.49 -21.20
CA LYS A 63 0.12 9.52 -20.88
C LYS A 63 0.04 9.89 -19.40
N GLU A 64 0.57 9.09 -18.49
CA GLU A 64 0.33 9.28 -17.05
C GLU A 64 1.53 9.75 -16.23
N MET A 65 2.74 9.82 -16.78
CA MET A 65 3.91 10.28 -16.03
C MET A 65 3.91 11.79 -15.75
N TYR A 66 4.25 12.17 -14.52
CA TYR A 66 4.57 13.56 -14.16
C TYR A 66 6.05 13.84 -14.43
N THR A 67 6.36 14.28 -15.65
CA THR A 67 7.72 14.58 -16.10
C THR A 67 8.00 16.09 -16.10
N PHE A 68 9.18 16.49 -15.64
CA PHE A 68 9.64 17.87 -15.59
C PHE A 68 11.14 17.96 -15.84
N ASN A 69 11.62 19.14 -16.24
CA ASN A 69 13.05 19.41 -16.29
C ASN A 69 13.50 19.98 -14.95
N ASP A 70 14.57 19.43 -14.39
CA ASP A 70 15.21 20.04 -13.22
C ASP A 70 15.92 21.35 -13.60
N LYS A 71 16.50 22.05 -12.61
CA LYS A 71 17.21 23.32 -12.87
C LYS A 71 18.48 23.16 -13.72
N GLY A 72 18.97 21.94 -13.91
CA GLY A 72 20.08 21.60 -14.80
C GLY A 72 19.63 21.17 -16.20
N GLY A 73 18.33 21.18 -16.49
CA GLY A 73 17.77 20.76 -17.77
C GLY A 73 17.66 19.24 -17.95
N ARG A 74 17.85 18.44 -16.88
CA ARG A 74 17.69 16.99 -16.94
C ARG A 74 16.21 16.62 -16.83
N SER A 75 15.78 15.66 -17.64
CA SER A 75 14.41 15.13 -17.61
C SER A 75 14.24 14.20 -16.40
N MET A 76 13.37 14.60 -15.47
CA MET A 76 13.06 13.89 -14.25
C MET A 76 11.57 13.55 -14.20
N THR A 77 11.21 12.44 -13.57
CA THR A 77 9.83 12.00 -13.43
C THR A 77 9.53 11.68 -11.97
N LEU A 78 8.40 12.16 -11.45
CA LEU A 78 7.86 11.66 -10.18
C LEU A 78 7.48 10.18 -10.35
N ARG A 79 7.95 9.31 -9.46
CA ARG A 79 7.79 7.86 -9.63
C ARG A 79 6.31 7.46 -9.79
N PRO A 80 5.95 6.75 -10.89
CA PRO A 80 4.60 6.25 -11.08
C PRO A 80 4.36 4.90 -10.40
N GLU A 81 5.43 4.21 -9.98
CA GLU A 81 5.43 2.89 -9.35
C GLU A 81 6.75 2.67 -8.56
N GLY A 82 6.86 1.57 -7.81
CA GLY A 82 8.00 1.33 -6.91
C GLY A 82 9.11 0.41 -7.44
N THR A 83 8.75 -0.59 -8.25
CA THR A 83 9.59 -1.69 -8.75
C THR A 83 10.84 -1.18 -9.45
N ALA A 84 10.71 -0.33 -10.48
CA ALA A 84 11.86 0.15 -11.26
C ALA A 84 12.84 0.95 -10.42
N GLY A 85 12.34 1.75 -9.46
CA GLY A 85 13.18 2.47 -8.50
C GLY A 85 13.91 1.53 -7.55
N VAL A 86 13.28 0.44 -7.09
CA VAL A 86 13.91 -0.60 -6.28
C VAL A 86 14.97 -1.36 -7.09
N VAL A 87 14.68 -1.73 -8.34
CA VAL A 87 15.65 -2.38 -9.24
C VAL A 87 16.85 -1.47 -9.48
N ARG A 88 16.64 -0.17 -9.75
CA ARG A 88 17.72 0.81 -9.88
C ARG A 88 18.57 0.86 -8.62
N ALA A 89 17.95 0.92 -7.43
CA ALA A 89 18.68 0.93 -6.17
C ALA A 89 19.45 -0.38 -5.92
N TYR A 90 18.86 -1.52 -6.29
CA TYR A 90 19.50 -2.85 -6.24
C TYR A 90 20.77 -2.90 -7.10
N LEU A 91 20.70 -2.34 -8.31
CA LEU A 91 21.84 -2.26 -9.24
C LEU A 91 22.90 -1.26 -8.77
N GLU A 92 22.50 -0.02 -8.47
CA GLU A 92 23.40 1.08 -8.11
C GLU A 92 24.22 0.77 -6.85
N ASN A 93 23.61 0.10 -5.88
CA ASN A 93 24.25 -0.21 -4.59
C ASN A 93 24.88 -1.61 -4.55
N GLY A 94 24.94 -2.31 -5.69
CA GLY A 94 25.59 -3.63 -5.77
C GLY A 94 24.94 -4.71 -4.90
N LEU A 95 23.63 -4.62 -4.64
CA LEU A 95 22.91 -5.61 -3.83
C LEU A 95 22.88 -7.00 -4.47
N SER A 96 23.21 -7.11 -5.76
CA SER A 96 23.44 -8.39 -6.43
C SER A 96 24.66 -9.16 -5.92
N SER A 97 25.59 -8.48 -5.25
CA SER A 97 26.76 -9.11 -4.62
C SER A 97 26.50 -9.61 -3.20
N GLU A 98 25.37 -9.24 -2.60
CA GLU A 98 24.93 -9.73 -1.30
C GLU A 98 24.30 -11.13 -1.40
N PRO A 99 24.18 -11.88 -0.29
CA PRO A 99 23.59 -13.22 -0.31
C PRO A 99 22.18 -13.27 -0.90
N SER A 100 21.96 -14.10 -1.92
CA SER A 100 20.65 -14.32 -2.55
C SER A 100 19.79 -15.31 -1.73
N PRO A 101 18.44 -15.19 -1.72
CA PRO A 101 17.65 -14.13 -2.35
C PRO A 101 17.64 -12.83 -1.55
N GLN A 102 17.56 -11.71 -2.26
CA GLN A 102 17.36 -10.39 -1.65
C GLN A 102 15.86 -10.12 -1.53
N LYS A 103 15.37 -9.85 -0.32
CA LYS A 103 13.95 -9.64 0.00
C LYS A 103 13.75 -8.21 0.51
N LEU A 104 13.14 -7.35 -0.30
CA LEU A 104 12.99 -5.92 0.00
C LEU A 104 11.51 -5.52 0.03
N TYR A 105 11.11 -4.65 0.95
CA TYR A 105 9.76 -4.06 0.96
C TYR A 105 9.83 -2.53 1.02
N TYR A 106 8.75 -1.88 0.57
CA TYR A 106 8.63 -0.44 0.61
C TYR A 106 7.21 0.02 0.96
N ILE A 107 7.11 1.25 1.45
CA ILE A 107 5.87 2.01 1.64
C ILE A 107 6.13 3.41 1.08
N LEU A 108 5.50 3.74 -0.04
CA LEU A 108 5.85 4.90 -0.87
C LEU A 108 4.59 5.61 -1.38
N ASN A 109 4.64 6.93 -1.55
CA ASN A 109 3.69 7.64 -2.41
C ASN A 109 4.14 7.61 -3.87
N ASN A 110 3.21 7.46 -4.80
CA ASN A 110 3.43 7.35 -6.24
C ASN A 110 2.48 8.28 -7.00
N PHE A 111 2.82 8.60 -8.24
CA PHE A 111 2.17 9.67 -9.01
C PHE A 111 1.77 9.23 -10.41
N ARG A 112 0.48 9.34 -10.74
CA ARG A 112 -0.04 9.03 -12.08
C ARG A 112 -1.07 10.06 -12.51
N TYR A 113 -0.94 10.61 -13.71
CA TYR A 113 -1.92 11.51 -14.33
C TYR A 113 -3.15 10.72 -14.84
N GLU A 114 -3.68 9.81 -14.02
CA GLU A 114 -4.83 8.98 -14.41
C GLU A 114 -6.16 9.71 -14.24
N LYS A 115 -7.21 9.15 -14.87
CA LYS A 115 -8.59 9.60 -14.66
C LYS A 115 -9.04 9.23 -13.24
N MET A 116 -9.26 10.26 -12.43
CA MET A 116 -9.67 10.07 -11.04
C MET A 116 -10.98 9.31 -10.91
N GLY A 117 -11.08 8.51 -9.86
CA GLY A 117 -12.25 7.73 -9.49
C GLY A 117 -12.20 7.37 -8.00
N LYS A 118 -13.17 6.59 -7.52
CA LYS A 118 -13.18 6.13 -6.12
C LYS A 118 -11.92 5.27 -5.87
N GLY A 119 -11.03 5.73 -4.99
CA GLY A 119 -9.74 5.06 -4.73
C GLY A 119 -8.73 5.13 -5.89
N ARG A 120 -8.89 6.09 -6.82
CA ARG A 120 -7.89 6.42 -7.86
C ARG A 120 -7.52 7.90 -7.74
N TYR A 121 -6.30 8.14 -7.29
CA TYR A 121 -5.76 9.47 -7.02
C TYR A 121 -4.54 9.71 -7.90
N ARG A 122 -4.20 10.97 -8.12
CA ARG A 122 -3.02 11.35 -8.89
C ARG A 122 -1.74 11.30 -8.06
N GLU A 123 -1.87 11.47 -6.76
CA GLU A 123 -0.90 11.05 -5.75
C GLU A 123 -1.59 9.99 -4.89
N PHE A 124 -1.00 8.80 -4.81
CA PHE A 124 -1.56 7.67 -4.08
C PHE A 124 -0.45 6.91 -3.37
N ASN A 125 -0.79 6.10 -2.38
CA ASN A 125 0.20 5.39 -1.56
C ASN A 125 0.20 3.91 -1.92
N GLN A 126 1.39 3.34 -2.05
CA GLN A 126 1.61 1.93 -2.29
C GLN A 126 2.46 1.28 -1.22
N MET A 127 2.11 0.03 -0.93
CA MET A 127 2.99 -0.91 -0.25
C MET A 127 3.35 -1.99 -1.25
N GLY A 128 4.60 -2.42 -1.24
CA GLY A 128 5.06 -3.47 -2.14
C GLY A 128 6.28 -4.19 -1.60
N CYS A 129 6.61 -5.29 -2.24
CA CYS A 129 7.84 -6.02 -1.97
C CYS A 129 8.41 -6.64 -3.24
N GLU A 130 9.72 -6.81 -3.24
CA GLU A 130 10.49 -7.40 -4.33
C GLU A 130 11.41 -8.49 -3.77
N LEU A 131 11.40 -9.65 -4.42
CA LEU A 131 12.28 -10.78 -4.13
C LEU A 131 13.14 -11.03 -5.38
N PHE A 132 14.44 -10.80 -5.25
CA PHE A 132 15.41 -10.95 -6.33
C PHE A 132 16.28 -12.19 -6.15
N GLY A 133 16.60 -12.86 -7.26
CA GLY A 133 17.61 -13.91 -7.33
C GLY A 133 17.09 -15.34 -7.16
N SER A 134 15.77 -15.57 -7.23
CA SER A 134 15.17 -16.90 -7.18
C SER A 134 14.31 -17.21 -8.42
N VAL A 135 14.67 -18.27 -9.14
CA VAL A 135 13.92 -18.76 -10.31
C VAL A 135 12.77 -19.71 -9.94
N GLU A 136 12.77 -20.21 -8.71
CA GLU A 136 11.81 -21.20 -8.20
C GLU A 136 10.42 -20.62 -7.96
N SER A 137 9.37 -21.40 -8.24
CA SER A 137 7.97 -21.06 -7.95
C SER A 137 7.70 -20.79 -6.47
N THR A 138 8.49 -21.40 -5.58
CA THR A 138 8.40 -21.19 -4.13
C THR A 138 8.59 -19.72 -3.75
N ALA A 139 9.31 -18.92 -4.56
CA ALA A 139 9.43 -17.49 -4.33
C ALA A 139 8.11 -16.75 -4.62
N ASP A 140 7.41 -17.13 -5.69
CA ASP A 140 6.09 -16.62 -6.04
C ASP A 140 5.07 -16.99 -4.96
N ALA A 141 5.07 -18.25 -4.51
CA ALA A 141 4.21 -18.71 -3.41
C ALA A 141 4.52 -17.99 -2.10
N GLU A 142 5.79 -17.70 -1.79
CA GLU A 142 6.17 -16.94 -0.58
C GLU A 142 5.66 -15.49 -0.62
N VAL A 143 5.80 -14.81 -1.77
CA VAL A 143 5.27 -13.46 -1.98
C VAL A 143 3.75 -13.42 -1.85
N ILE A 144 3.04 -14.41 -2.41
CA ILE A 144 1.59 -14.56 -2.27
C ILE A 144 1.20 -14.86 -0.81
N SER A 145 1.98 -15.70 -0.11
CA SER A 145 1.76 -16.04 1.31
C SER A 145 1.85 -14.83 2.22
N LEU A 146 2.78 -13.92 1.93
CA LEU A 146 2.94 -12.65 2.65
C LEU A 146 1.63 -11.84 2.59
N LEU A 147 1.03 -11.70 1.40
CA LEU A 147 -0.24 -11.00 1.20
C LEU A 147 -1.40 -11.70 1.91
N PHE A 148 -1.51 -13.02 1.81
CA PHE A 148 -2.53 -13.78 2.55
C PHE A 148 -2.46 -13.52 4.06
N LEU A 149 -1.25 -13.61 4.63
CA LEU A 149 -1.05 -13.38 6.05
C LEU A 149 -1.38 -11.93 6.42
N PHE A 150 -0.97 -10.97 5.60
CA PHE A 150 -1.26 -9.55 5.80
C PHE A 150 -2.76 -9.26 5.80
N PHE A 151 -3.50 -9.71 4.80
CA PHE A 151 -4.95 -9.52 4.73
C PHE A 151 -5.69 -10.20 5.87
N ARG A 152 -5.27 -11.42 6.25
CA ARG A 152 -5.82 -12.14 7.40
C ARG A 152 -5.61 -11.39 8.71
N GLU A 153 -4.43 -10.81 8.94
CA GLU A 153 -4.15 -10.01 10.14
C GLU A 153 -4.89 -8.68 10.20
N LEU A 154 -5.21 -8.12 9.04
CA LEU A 154 -6.10 -6.97 8.96
C LEU A 154 -7.57 -7.35 9.21
N GLY A 155 -7.91 -8.64 9.17
CA GLY A 155 -9.27 -9.14 9.37
C GLY A 155 -10.12 -9.13 8.11
N LEU A 156 -9.51 -9.03 6.92
CA LEU A 156 -10.20 -9.14 5.63
C LEU A 156 -10.58 -10.60 5.38
N ARG A 157 -11.79 -10.81 4.85
CA ARG A 157 -12.35 -12.14 4.58
C ARG A 157 -12.85 -12.30 3.16
N GLU A 158 -13.39 -11.25 2.57
CA GLU A 158 -13.98 -11.28 1.22
C GLU A 158 -12.96 -10.84 0.16
N ILE A 159 -11.84 -11.55 0.09
CA ILE A 159 -10.79 -11.31 -0.92
C ILE A 159 -10.43 -12.64 -1.57
N ASN A 160 -10.47 -12.67 -2.90
CA ASN A 160 -10.15 -13.85 -3.69
C ASN A 160 -8.80 -13.65 -4.39
N LEU A 161 -7.95 -14.68 -4.34
CA LEU A 161 -6.74 -14.74 -5.16
C LEU A 161 -7.10 -15.26 -6.55
N LYS A 162 -6.67 -14.52 -7.57
CA LYS A 162 -6.65 -14.97 -8.96
C LYS A 162 -5.20 -15.08 -9.43
N ILE A 163 -4.84 -16.18 -10.10
CA ILE A 163 -3.51 -16.40 -10.65
C ILE A 163 -3.57 -16.72 -12.14
N ASN A 164 -2.49 -16.44 -12.85
CA ASN A 164 -2.28 -16.80 -14.25
C ASN A 164 -0.78 -16.96 -14.53
N SER A 165 -0.45 -17.52 -15.70
CA SER A 165 0.89 -17.47 -16.26
C SER A 165 0.86 -16.82 -17.64
N ILE A 166 1.64 -15.75 -17.83
CA ILE A 166 1.80 -15.06 -19.12
C ILE A 166 3.05 -15.51 -19.87
N GLY A 167 3.59 -16.68 -19.52
CA GLY A 167 4.71 -17.32 -20.20
C GLY A 167 6.01 -16.52 -20.16
N CYS A 168 6.98 -16.94 -20.97
CA CYS A 168 8.31 -16.32 -21.05
C CYS A 168 8.63 -15.88 -22.49
N PRO A 169 9.76 -15.19 -22.72
CA PRO A 169 10.18 -14.78 -24.07
C PRO A 169 10.31 -15.92 -25.09
N LYS A 170 10.38 -17.19 -24.66
CA LYS A 170 10.40 -18.36 -25.57
C LYS A 170 9.03 -18.68 -26.16
N CYS A 171 7.96 -18.72 -25.35
CA CYS A 171 6.62 -19.11 -25.80
C CYS A 171 5.72 -17.93 -26.18
N ARG A 172 6.06 -16.72 -25.70
CA ARG A 172 5.28 -15.51 -25.98
C ARG A 172 5.20 -15.14 -27.46
N PRO A 173 6.27 -15.25 -28.29
CA PRO A 173 6.19 -14.88 -29.70
C PRO A 173 5.15 -15.68 -30.50
N GLU A 174 5.12 -17.00 -30.33
CA GLU A 174 4.15 -17.86 -31.03
C GLU A 174 2.70 -17.55 -30.59
N TYR A 175 2.50 -17.32 -29.30
CA TYR A 175 1.20 -16.90 -28.78
C TYR A 175 0.75 -15.54 -29.32
N LEU A 176 1.66 -14.56 -29.43
CA LEU A 176 1.32 -13.24 -29.97
C LEU A 176 0.86 -13.32 -31.42
N GLU A 177 1.48 -14.19 -32.24
CA GLU A 177 1.02 -14.40 -33.61
C GLU A 177 -0.36 -15.04 -33.66
N LEU A 178 -0.62 -16.05 -32.82
CA LEU A 178 -1.96 -16.65 -32.68
C LEU A 178 -3.02 -15.60 -32.30
N LEU A 179 -2.69 -14.73 -31.34
CA LEU A 179 -3.59 -13.68 -30.85
C LEU A 179 -3.83 -12.62 -31.93
N ARG A 180 -2.80 -12.26 -32.71
CA ARG A 180 -2.94 -11.36 -33.87
C ARG A 180 -3.83 -11.94 -34.94
N ASP A 181 -3.63 -13.20 -35.30
CA ASP A 181 -4.46 -13.87 -36.29
C ASP A 181 -5.92 -13.95 -35.85
N TYR A 182 -6.17 -14.18 -34.56
CA TYR A 182 -7.51 -14.18 -33.97
C TYR A 182 -8.19 -12.81 -34.06
N PHE A 183 -7.52 -11.73 -33.65
CA PHE A 183 -8.13 -10.39 -33.63
C PHE A 183 -8.19 -9.72 -35.00
N ARG A 184 -7.37 -10.12 -35.98
CA ARG A 184 -7.29 -9.46 -37.29
C ARG A 184 -8.65 -9.37 -38.00
N SER A 185 -9.48 -10.41 -37.93
CA SER A 185 -10.82 -10.40 -38.54
C SER A 185 -11.88 -9.67 -37.72
N HIS A 186 -11.57 -9.32 -36.48
CA HIS A 186 -12.49 -8.78 -35.49
C HIS A 186 -12.15 -7.34 -35.07
N LEU A 187 -11.09 -6.76 -35.63
CA LEU A 187 -10.50 -5.51 -35.15
C LEU A 187 -11.48 -4.32 -35.19
N ASN A 188 -12.34 -4.28 -36.21
CA ASN A 188 -13.34 -3.22 -36.38
C ASN A 188 -14.50 -3.32 -35.37
N ASP A 189 -14.64 -4.46 -34.68
CA ASP A 189 -15.66 -4.69 -33.66
C ASP A 189 -15.15 -4.37 -32.24
N LEU A 190 -13.90 -3.91 -32.12
CA LEU A 190 -13.26 -3.51 -30.86
C LEU A 190 -13.12 -1.99 -30.78
N CYS A 191 -12.95 -1.47 -29.56
CA CYS A 191 -12.80 -0.03 -29.34
C CYS A 191 -11.49 0.52 -29.95
N ASP A 192 -11.45 1.82 -30.21
CA ASP A 192 -10.28 2.50 -30.83
C ASP A 192 -8.96 2.21 -30.08
N ASN A 193 -9.00 2.06 -28.76
CA ASN A 193 -7.83 1.73 -27.96
C ASN A 193 -7.36 0.29 -28.19
N CYS A 194 -8.28 -0.66 -28.33
CA CYS A 194 -7.94 -2.03 -28.72
C CYS A 194 -7.33 -2.10 -30.12
N GLN A 195 -7.80 -1.25 -31.04
CA GLN A 195 -7.25 -1.15 -32.39
C GLN A 195 -5.79 -0.67 -32.38
N ASP A 196 -5.44 0.34 -31.56
CA ASP A 196 -4.04 0.77 -31.37
C ASP A 196 -3.19 -0.29 -30.65
N ARG A 197 -3.78 -0.96 -29.64
CA ARG A 197 -3.11 -2.03 -28.87
C ARG A 197 -2.78 -3.24 -29.73
N PHE A 198 -3.59 -3.58 -30.73
CA PHE A 198 -3.34 -4.68 -31.65
C PHE A 198 -1.97 -4.56 -32.34
N GLU A 199 -1.62 -3.37 -32.80
CA GLU A 199 -0.35 -3.10 -33.48
C GLU A 199 0.85 -3.16 -32.53
N ARG A 200 0.67 -2.71 -31.29
CA ARG A 200 1.77 -2.56 -30.31
C ARG A 200 1.96 -3.79 -29.43
N ASN A 201 0.92 -4.16 -28.70
CA ASN A 201 0.89 -5.26 -27.75
C ASN A 201 -0.52 -5.85 -27.66
N PRO A 202 -0.87 -6.86 -28.50
CA PRO A 202 -2.22 -7.39 -28.60
C PRO A 202 -2.72 -8.07 -27.32
N MET A 203 -1.82 -8.48 -26.41
CA MET A 203 -2.21 -8.98 -25.09
C MET A 203 -3.00 -7.94 -24.30
N ARG A 204 -2.74 -6.65 -24.49
CA ARG A 204 -3.47 -5.56 -23.80
C ARG A 204 -4.94 -5.46 -24.19
N ILE A 205 -5.37 -6.15 -25.23
CA ILE A 205 -6.78 -6.25 -25.59
C ILE A 205 -7.54 -7.10 -24.56
N LEU A 206 -6.89 -8.11 -23.96
CA LEU A 206 -7.50 -9.02 -22.99
C LEU A 206 -7.88 -8.35 -21.65
N ASP A 207 -7.22 -7.24 -21.29
CA ASP A 207 -7.55 -6.39 -20.13
C ASP A 207 -8.15 -5.04 -20.56
N CYS A 208 -8.83 -5.00 -21.72
CA CYS A 208 -9.59 -3.83 -22.12
C CYS A 208 -10.86 -3.70 -21.27
N LYS A 209 -11.08 -2.49 -20.73
CA LYS A 209 -12.25 -2.19 -19.89
C LYS A 209 -13.51 -1.94 -20.70
N ASP A 210 -13.36 -1.40 -21.90
CA ASP A 210 -14.48 -1.05 -22.78
C ASP A 210 -15.02 -2.30 -23.49
N ASP A 211 -14.14 -3.25 -23.81
CA ASP A 211 -14.47 -4.52 -24.47
C ASP A 211 -14.50 -5.72 -23.51
N ALA A 212 -14.47 -5.52 -22.18
CA ALA A 212 -14.43 -6.61 -21.20
C ALA A 212 -15.61 -7.61 -21.34
N GLU A 213 -16.79 -7.11 -21.73
CA GLU A 213 -17.98 -7.93 -21.96
C GLU A 213 -18.11 -8.44 -23.40
N ASN A 214 -17.19 -8.04 -24.29
CA ASN A 214 -17.22 -8.41 -25.69
C ASN A 214 -16.88 -9.91 -25.84
N ALA A 215 -17.75 -10.64 -26.53
CA ALA A 215 -17.57 -12.07 -26.75
C ALA A 215 -16.28 -12.39 -27.51
N ILE A 216 -15.79 -11.48 -28.36
CA ILE A 216 -14.53 -11.64 -29.09
C ILE A 216 -13.36 -11.69 -28.08
N VAL A 217 -13.32 -10.76 -27.12
CA VAL A 217 -12.26 -10.73 -26.10
C VAL A 217 -12.34 -11.94 -25.18
N LYS A 218 -13.54 -12.34 -24.74
CA LYS A 218 -13.74 -13.49 -23.85
C LYS A 218 -13.38 -14.85 -24.46
N ASN A 219 -13.45 -14.96 -25.78
CA ASN A 219 -13.13 -16.20 -26.51
C ASN A 219 -11.74 -16.15 -27.16
N ALA A 220 -10.93 -15.13 -26.85
CA ALA A 220 -9.58 -15.03 -27.36
C ALA A 220 -8.70 -16.17 -26.81
N PRO A 221 -7.72 -16.66 -27.60
CA PRO A 221 -6.79 -17.67 -27.12
C PRO A 221 -6.01 -17.14 -25.91
N LEU A 222 -5.79 -17.99 -24.90
CA LEU A 222 -5.17 -17.60 -23.64
C LEU A 222 -3.72 -18.11 -23.57
N GLN A 223 -2.81 -17.27 -23.09
CA GLN A 223 -1.37 -17.61 -23.02
C GLN A 223 -1.11 -18.86 -22.16
N ILE A 224 -1.95 -19.11 -21.16
CA ILE A 224 -1.84 -20.26 -20.26
C ILE A 224 -2.00 -21.61 -20.97
N ASP A 225 -2.72 -21.65 -22.10
CA ASP A 225 -2.90 -22.86 -22.91
C ASP A 225 -1.74 -23.10 -23.89
N HIS A 226 -0.80 -22.15 -23.98
CA HIS A 226 0.30 -22.12 -24.95
C HIS A 226 1.66 -21.89 -24.26
N LEU A 227 1.81 -22.37 -23.02
CA LEU A 227 3.07 -22.29 -22.28
C LEU A 227 4.10 -23.28 -22.82
N CYS A 228 5.39 -22.88 -22.81
CA CYS A 228 6.46 -23.86 -22.99
C CYS A 228 6.56 -24.80 -21.77
N PRO A 229 7.20 -25.98 -21.89
CA PRO A 229 7.29 -26.95 -20.79
C PRO A 229 7.80 -26.37 -19.47
N GLU A 230 8.83 -25.50 -19.54
CA GLU A 230 9.41 -24.84 -18.35
C GLU A 230 8.41 -23.91 -17.64
N CYS A 231 7.57 -23.19 -18.40
CA CYS A 231 6.56 -22.30 -17.83
C CYS A 231 5.36 -23.07 -17.28
N GLN A 232 4.99 -24.18 -17.93
CA GLN A 232 3.94 -25.08 -17.44
C GLN A 232 4.37 -25.69 -16.11
N GLU A 233 5.57 -26.28 -16.05
CA GLU A 233 6.12 -26.88 -14.82
C GLU A 233 6.19 -25.87 -13.67
N HIS A 234 6.67 -24.65 -13.93
CA HIS A 234 6.71 -23.59 -12.91
C HIS A 234 5.31 -23.22 -12.40
N PHE A 235 4.31 -23.16 -13.28
CA PHE A 235 2.95 -22.81 -12.89
C PHE A 235 2.25 -23.95 -12.13
N ASP A 236 2.47 -25.20 -12.55
CA ASP A 236 1.98 -26.40 -11.86
C ASP A 236 2.58 -26.50 -10.45
N ASN A 237 3.88 -26.22 -10.30
CA ASN A 237 4.54 -26.19 -9.00
C ASN A 237 3.97 -25.09 -8.10
N LEU A 238 3.73 -23.89 -8.62
CA LEU A 238 3.05 -22.83 -7.88
C LEU A 238 1.66 -23.27 -7.39
N CYS A 239 0.86 -23.89 -8.26
CA CYS A 239 -0.46 -24.44 -7.89
C CYS A 239 -0.34 -25.43 -6.73
N ASN A 240 0.56 -26.40 -6.85
CA ASN A 240 0.82 -27.39 -5.81
C ASN A 240 1.28 -26.76 -4.48
N GLU A 241 2.12 -25.73 -4.53
CA GLU A 241 2.58 -25.00 -3.35
C GLU A 241 1.42 -24.26 -2.66
N LEU A 242 0.56 -23.58 -3.42
CA LEU A 242 -0.62 -22.89 -2.90
C LEU A 242 -1.64 -23.88 -2.30
N ASP A 243 -1.86 -25.02 -2.95
CA ASP A 243 -2.70 -26.11 -2.46
C ASP A 243 -2.17 -26.66 -1.13
N ASN A 244 -0.86 -26.90 -1.04
CA ASN A 244 -0.20 -27.36 0.20
C ASN A 244 -0.33 -26.35 1.35
N LEU A 245 -0.34 -25.05 1.04
CA LEU A 245 -0.57 -23.98 2.01
C LEU A 245 -2.05 -23.82 2.39
N GLY A 246 -2.96 -24.49 1.69
CA GLY A 246 -4.40 -24.43 1.90
C GLY A 246 -5.02 -23.11 1.45
N PHE A 247 -4.42 -22.46 0.44
CA PHE A 247 -4.92 -21.21 -0.11
C PHE A 247 -5.91 -21.45 -1.24
N ALA A 248 -7.10 -20.88 -1.13
CA ALA A 248 -8.06 -20.88 -2.23
C ALA A 248 -7.66 -19.85 -3.29
N TYR A 249 -7.68 -20.26 -4.56
CA TYR A 249 -7.42 -19.40 -5.70
C TYR A 249 -8.26 -19.80 -6.93
N GLU A 250 -8.37 -18.89 -7.88
CA GLU A 250 -8.97 -19.10 -9.20
C GLU A 250 -7.90 -18.89 -10.28
N ILE A 251 -7.90 -19.73 -11.31
CA ILE A 251 -7.06 -19.53 -12.48
C ILE A 251 -7.83 -18.65 -13.47
N ASP A 252 -7.30 -17.46 -13.77
CA ASP A 252 -7.92 -16.50 -14.68
C ASP A 252 -6.96 -16.11 -15.80
N GLY A 253 -7.11 -16.76 -16.96
CA GLY A 253 -6.25 -16.57 -18.12
C GLY A 253 -6.25 -15.16 -18.73
N HIS A 254 -7.19 -14.30 -18.33
CA HIS A 254 -7.32 -12.92 -18.84
C HIS A 254 -6.42 -11.92 -18.09
N ILE A 255 -5.71 -12.35 -17.05
CA ILE A 255 -4.77 -11.47 -16.33
C ILE A 255 -3.49 -11.30 -17.16
N VAL A 256 -3.30 -10.11 -17.73
CA VAL A 256 -2.11 -9.74 -18.54
C VAL A 256 -1.29 -8.58 -17.94
N ARG A 257 -1.79 -7.96 -16.88
CA ARG A 257 -1.20 -6.86 -16.08
C ARG A 257 -0.85 -5.58 -16.86
N GLY A 258 -0.74 -4.50 -16.07
CA GLY A 258 -0.56 -3.13 -16.54
C GLY A 258 0.83 -2.79 -17.09
N LEU A 259 1.85 -3.63 -16.90
CA LEU A 259 3.27 -3.32 -17.12
C LEU A 259 3.88 -4.41 -18.00
N ASP A 260 4.72 -4.05 -18.97
CA ASP A 260 5.16 -5.00 -20.01
C ASP A 260 6.25 -5.97 -19.52
N TYR A 261 6.90 -5.65 -18.40
CA TYR A 261 8.03 -6.39 -17.86
C TYR A 261 7.68 -7.76 -17.24
N TYR A 262 6.39 -8.08 -17.08
CA TYR A 262 5.99 -9.33 -16.42
C TYR A 262 6.32 -10.56 -17.29
N THR A 263 6.60 -11.67 -16.60
CA THR A 263 6.90 -13.00 -17.12
C THR A 263 6.35 -14.06 -16.18
N ARG A 264 5.97 -15.23 -16.71
CA ARG A 264 5.44 -16.37 -15.96
C ARG A 264 4.28 -15.92 -15.06
N THR A 265 4.37 -16.14 -13.75
CA THR A 265 3.31 -15.86 -12.78
C THR A 265 2.87 -14.41 -12.81
N VAL A 266 1.57 -14.21 -12.89
CA VAL A 266 0.91 -12.95 -12.50
C VAL A 266 -0.27 -13.29 -11.59
N PHE A 267 -0.57 -12.41 -10.66
CA PHE A 267 -1.67 -12.62 -9.73
C PHE A 267 -2.32 -11.32 -9.30
N GLU A 268 -3.58 -11.44 -8.88
CA GLU A 268 -4.37 -10.36 -8.32
C GLU A 268 -5.16 -10.83 -7.10
N PHE A 269 -5.26 -9.97 -6.10
CA PHE A 269 -6.24 -10.12 -5.04
C PHE A 269 -7.40 -9.18 -5.34
N VAL A 270 -8.59 -9.76 -5.54
CA VAL A 270 -9.80 -9.06 -5.94
C VAL A 270 -10.88 -9.12 -4.86
N SER A 271 -11.68 -8.07 -4.76
CA SER A 271 -12.86 -7.97 -3.92
C SER A 271 -14.05 -7.44 -4.71
N ASN A 272 -15.24 -7.96 -4.45
CA ASN A 272 -16.48 -7.47 -5.04
C ASN A 272 -16.98 -6.17 -4.38
N ASN A 273 -16.34 -5.71 -3.30
CA ASN A 273 -16.82 -4.60 -2.49
C ASN A 273 -16.29 -3.23 -2.95
N VAL A 274 -15.17 -3.17 -3.68
CA VAL A 274 -14.50 -1.92 -4.06
C VAL A 274 -14.44 -1.73 -5.58
N GLY A 275 -15.45 -1.01 -6.08
CA GLY A 275 -15.49 -0.48 -7.45
C GLY A 275 -15.68 -1.53 -8.54
N THR A 276 -15.60 -1.09 -9.81
CA THR A 276 -15.96 -1.91 -10.99
C THR A 276 -14.92 -2.96 -11.40
N GLN A 277 -13.73 -3.01 -10.78
CA GLN A 277 -12.69 -3.99 -11.11
C GLN A 277 -12.21 -4.82 -9.92
N GLY A 278 -12.52 -4.44 -8.69
CA GLY A 278 -12.23 -5.24 -7.50
C GLY A 278 -10.76 -5.45 -7.11
N THR A 279 -9.77 -5.19 -7.97
CA THR A 279 -8.35 -5.40 -7.64
C THR A 279 -7.90 -4.50 -6.49
N ILE A 280 -7.45 -5.13 -5.40
CA ILE A 280 -6.87 -4.51 -4.19
C ILE A 280 -5.35 -4.54 -4.26
N CYS A 281 -4.80 -5.64 -4.76
CA CYS A 281 -3.36 -5.86 -4.93
C CYS A 281 -3.14 -6.63 -6.22
N GLY A 282 -2.00 -6.41 -6.88
CA GLY A 282 -1.52 -7.38 -7.83
C GLY A 282 -0.01 -7.34 -7.97
N GLY A 283 0.51 -8.42 -8.53
CA GLY A 283 1.92 -8.68 -8.63
C GLY A 283 2.21 -9.77 -9.64
N GLY A 284 3.42 -10.28 -9.59
CA GLY A 284 3.90 -11.29 -10.51
C GLY A 284 5.41 -11.27 -10.64
N ARG A 285 5.90 -12.18 -11.47
CA ARG A 285 7.30 -12.39 -11.77
C ARG A 285 7.72 -11.55 -12.97
N TYR A 286 8.96 -11.08 -13.00
CA TYR A 286 9.47 -10.13 -13.99
C TYR A 286 10.97 -10.32 -14.27
N ASP A 287 11.34 -11.52 -14.68
CA ASP A 287 12.75 -11.97 -14.74
C ASP A 287 13.64 -11.13 -15.69
N GLY A 288 13.05 -10.42 -16.66
CA GLY A 288 13.79 -9.62 -17.65
C GLY A 288 14.14 -8.19 -17.21
N LEU A 289 13.45 -7.64 -16.19
CA LEU A 289 13.53 -6.21 -15.88
C LEU A 289 14.93 -5.76 -15.44
N ILE A 290 15.64 -6.61 -14.68
CA ILE A 290 16.97 -6.28 -14.18
C ILE A 290 17.96 -6.15 -15.35
N GLU A 291 17.88 -7.05 -16.32
CA GLU A 291 18.71 -7.01 -17.54
C GLU A 291 18.35 -5.80 -18.41
N GLU A 292 17.06 -5.51 -18.58
CA GLU A 292 16.56 -4.36 -19.33
C GLU A 292 17.06 -3.02 -18.76
N LEU A 293 17.29 -2.94 -17.45
CA LEU A 293 17.85 -1.78 -16.78
C LEU A 293 19.39 -1.78 -16.70
N GLY A 294 20.06 -2.71 -17.39
CA GLY A 294 21.52 -2.76 -17.54
C GLY A 294 22.25 -3.61 -16.51
N GLY A 295 21.53 -4.43 -15.74
CA GLY A 295 22.08 -5.41 -14.82
C GLY A 295 22.34 -6.78 -15.46
N GLN A 296 22.82 -7.73 -14.65
CA GLN A 296 22.86 -9.14 -15.04
C GLN A 296 21.45 -9.74 -14.95
N ALA A 297 21.08 -10.61 -15.89
CA ALA A 297 19.82 -11.35 -15.86
C ALA A 297 19.59 -12.00 -14.47
N THR A 298 18.55 -11.54 -13.80
CA THR A 298 18.25 -11.88 -12.40
C THR A 298 16.75 -12.09 -12.25
N PRO A 299 16.30 -13.32 -11.94
CA PRO A 299 14.88 -13.61 -11.69
C PRO A 299 14.32 -12.78 -10.55
N ALA A 300 13.07 -12.35 -10.67
CA ALA A 300 12.46 -11.46 -9.69
C ALA A 300 10.95 -11.59 -9.62
N VAL A 301 10.39 -11.46 -8.42
CA VAL A 301 8.94 -11.52 -8.18
C VAL A 301 8.54 -10.57 -7.07
N GLY A 302 7.37 -9.94 -7.22
CA GLY A 302 6.90 -8.97 -6.26
C GLY A 302 5.46 -8.55 -6.45
N PHE A 303 5.03 -7.56 -5.67
CA PHE A 303 3.70 -6.96 -5.80
C PHE A 303 3.70 -5.49 -5.40
N ALA A 304 2.62 -4.82 -5.80
CA ALA A 304 2.21 -3.57 -5.19
C ALA A 304 0.72 -3.58 -4.86
N LEU A 305 0.34 -2.89 -3.78
CA LEU A 305 -1.04 -2.68 -3.36
C LEU A 305 -1.27 -1.21 -3.00
N GLY A 306 -2.45 -0.69 -3.34
CA GLY A 306 -2.82 0.70 -3.05
C GLY A 306 -3.41 0.83 -1.64
N VAL A 307 -2.82 1.67 -0.79
CA VAL A 307 -3.23 1.83 0.62
C VAL A 307 -4.64 2.40 0.73
N GLU A 308 -4.99 3.38 -0.11
CA GLU A 308 -6.32 3.99 -0.12
C GLU A 308 -7.40 2.96 -0.48
N ARG A 309 -7.13 2.09 -1.45
CA ARG A 309 -8.05 1.01 -1.85
C ARG A 309 -8.19 -0.03 -0.74
N LEU A 310 -7.09 -0.40 -0.11
CA LEU A 310 -7.10 -1.30 1.03
C LEU A 310 -7.93 -0.74 2.19
N LEU A 311 -7.77 0.53 2.54
CA LEU A 311 -8.58 1.18 3.59
C LEU A 311 -10.07 1.25 3.22
N MET A 312 -10.38 1.49 1.95
CA MET A 312 -11.77 1.43 1.47
C MET A 312 -12.37 0.02 1.61
N GLU A 313 -11.59 -1.02 1.33
CA GLU A 313 -11.99 -2.42 1.46
C GLU A 313 -12.20 -2.82 2.92
N LEU A 314 -11.29 -2.41 3.81
CA LEU A 314 -11.44 -2.62 5.25
C LEU A 314 -12.73 -1.98 5.76
N ASN A 315 -13.05 -0.79 5.28
CA ASN A 315 -14.28 -0.09 5.64
C ASN A 315 -15.54 -0.75 5.05
N SER A 316 -15.51 -1.25 3.81
CA SER A 316 -16.67 -1.95 3.22
C SER A 316 -16.99 -3.26 3.95
N GLN A 317 -15.96 -3.98 4.43
CA GLN A 317 -16.12 -5.18 5.25
C GLN A 317 -16.34 -4.88 6.74
N SER A 318 -16.54 -3.61 7.13
CA SER A 318 -16.75 -3.19 8.52
C SER A 318 -15.66 -3.65 9.50
N VAL A 319 -14.41 -3.75 9.02
CA VAL A 319 -13.25 -4.04 9.87
C VAL A 319 -13.05 -2.88 10.85
N LYS A 320 -12.94 -3.21 12.14
CA LYS A 320 -12.67 -2.22 13.19
C LYS A 320 -11.22 -1.76 13.13
N LEU A 321 -11.00 -0.55 12.61
CA LEU A 321 -9.70 0.10 12.59
C LEU A 321 -9.55 1.03 13.81
N PRO A 322 -8.31 1.27 14.28
CA PRO A 322 -8.07 2.27 15.31
C PRO A 322 -8.57 3.65 14.87
N SER A 323 -9.16 4.38 15.82
CA SER A 323 -9.57 5.77 15.66
C SER A 323 -8.71 6.68 16.51
N VAL A 324 -8.87 8.00 16.34
CA VAL A 324 -8.24 8.99 17.22
C VAL A 324 -8.66 8.70 18.66
N VAL A 325 -7.66 8.63 19.54
CA VAL A 325 -7.85 8.52 20.99
C VAL A 325 -7.46 9.86 21.60
N GLY A 326 -8.31 10.37 22.50
CA GLY A 326 -7.99 11.56 23.28
C GLY A 326 -6.83 11.31 24.25
N PRO A 327 -6.34 12.37 24.92
CA PRO A 327 -5.28 12.21 25.90
C PRO A 327 -5.73 11.29 27.05
N ASP A 328 -4.78 10.60 27.67
CA ASP A 328 -5.05 9.82 28.86
C ASP A 328 -5.53 10.73 29.99
N ILE A 329 -4.97 11.93 30.12
CA ILE A 329 -5.36 12.87 31.17
C ILE A 329 -5.33 14.33 30.72
N TYR A 330 -6.34 15.08 31.16
CA TYR A 330 -6.34 16.53 31.09
C TYR A 330 -6.25 17.16 32.48
N LEU A 331 -5.22 17.98 32.70
CA LEU A 331 -5.00 18.75 33.93
C LEU A 331 -5.67 20.12 33.82
N VAL A 332 -6.75 20.28 34.56
CA VAL A 332 -7.44 21.57 34.72
C VAL A 332 -6.62 22.43 35.69
N SER A 333 -6.29 23.65 35.28
CA SER A 333 -5.47 24.56 36.07
C SER A 333 -6.03 25.97 36.09
N PHE A 334 -5.63 26.74 37.09
CA PHE A 334 -5.95 28.16 37.28
C PHE A 334 -4.72 29.04 36.99
N PRO A 335 -4.85 30.37 36.87
CA PRO A 335 -3.71 31.26 36.60
C PRO A 335 -2.51 31.02 37.52
N ASP A 336 -2.76 30.79 38.81
CA ASP A 336 -1.70 30.61 39.82
C ASP A 336 -1.08 29.21 39.84
N THR A 337 -1.66 28.25 39.10
CA THR A 337 -1.27 26.82 39.11
C THR A 337 -0.85 26.30 37.73
N VAL A 338 -0.93 27.14 36.69
CA VAL A 338 -0.68 26.76 35.30
C VAL A 338 0.75 26.23 35.08
N ASN A 339 1.74 26.84 35.74
CA ASN A 339 3.14 26.42 35.61
C ASN A 339 3.38 25.04 36.25
N GLN A 340 2.73 24.75 37.38
CA GLN A 340 2.81 23.46 38.05
C GLN A 340 2.06 22.39 37.26
N ALA A 341 0.88 22.72 36.71
CA ALA A 341 0.16 21.83 35.80
C ALA A 341 0.99 21.50 34.55
N ALA A 342 1.65 22.48 33.94
CA ALA A 342 2.55 22.27 32.81
C ALA A 342 3.72 21.34 33.16
N LYS A 343 4.34 21.54 34.34
CA LYS A 343 5.40 20.65 34.84
C LYS A 343 4.88 19.22 35.03
N ILE A 344 3.74 19.03 35.71
CA ILE A 344 3.15 17.70 35.93
C ILE A 344 2.78 17.04 34.59
N CYS A 345 2.21 17.78 33.65
CA CYS A 345 1.97 17.31 32.29
C CYS A 345 3.26 16.80 31.63
N PHE A 346 4.35 17.55 31.74
CA PHE A 346 5.64 17.11 31.20
C PHE A 346 6.14 15.85 31.90
N ASP A 347 6.09 15.79 33.23
CA ASP A 347 6.49 14.61 34.01
C ASP A 347 5.66 13.36 33.65
N LEU A 348 4.37 13.52 33.33
CA LEU A 348 3.53 12.41 32.85
C LEU A 348 3.93 11.97 31.44
N ARG A 349 4.24 12.92 30.55
CA ARG A 349 4.70 12.63 29.18
C ARG A 349 6.03 11.88 29.15
N THR A 350 6.97 12.20 30.04
CA THR A 350 8.24 11.44 30.16
C THR A 350 8.03 9.99 30.60
N LEU A 351 6.84 9.68 31.13
CA LEU A 351 6.42 8.34 31.50
C LEU A 351 5.53 7.68 30.44
N ASN A 352 5.50 8.19 29.20
CA ASN A 352 4.66 7.70 28.09
C ASN A 352 3.15 7.82 28.33
N ILE A 353 2.73 8.85 29.08
CA ILE A 353 1.30 9.15 29.27
C ILE A 353 0.93 10.37 28.44
N THR A 354 -0.13 10.27 27.65
CA THR A 354 -0.62 11.39 26.85
C THR A 354 -1.35 12.37 27.75
N ALA A 355 -0.69 13.46 28.13
CA ALA A 355 -1.22 14.45 29.06
C ALA A 355 -1.38 15.83 28.40
N GLU A 356 -2.49 16.51 28.68
CA GLU A 356 -2.75 17.89 28.27
C GLU A 356 -3.09 18.81 29.45
N SER A 357 -2.80 20.10 29.33
CA SER A 357 -3.17 21.13 30.28
C SER A 357 -3.61 22.40 29.56
N ASN A 358 -4.15 23.36 30.31
CA ASN A 358 -4.60 24.62 29.74
C ASN A 358 -3.43 25.50 29.25
N VAL A 359 -3.34 25.68 27.93
CA VAL A 359 -2.34 26.55 27.29
C VAL A 359 -2.95 27.82 26.66
N THR A 360 -4.27 28.00 26.76
CA THR A 360 -4.98 29.12 26.11
C THR A 360 -5.75 29.98 27.12
N ALA A 361 -5.36 29.95 28.40
CA ALA A 361 -6.00 30.69 29.49
C ALA A 361 -7.54 30.50 29.55
N ARG A 362 -8.04 29.30 29.22
CA ARG A 362 -9.48 28.98 29.31
C ARG A 362 -9.97 29.08 30.75
N SER A 363 -11.19 29.58 30.93
CA SER A 363 -11.90 29.47 32.22
C SER A 363 -12.14 28.00 32.61
N PHE A 364 -12.33 27.73 33.90
CA PHE A 364 -12.58 26.38 34.41
C PHE A 364 -13.67 25.62 33.61
N LYS A 365 -14.83 26.24 33.41
CA LYS A 365 -15.95 25.64 32.64
C LYS A 365 -15.57 25.37 31.18
N ALA A 366 -14.76 26.23 30.56
CA ALA A 366 -14.28 26.04 29.20
C ALA A 366 -13.22 24.92 29.11
N GLN A 367 -12.38 24.75 30.13
CA GLN A 367 -11.44 23.63 30.20
C GLN A 367 -12.16 22.28 30.31
N MET A 368 -13.19 22.19 31.18
CA MET A 368 -13.99 20.96 31.32
C MET A 368 -14.65 20.56 29.98
N LYS A 369 -15.26 21.52 29.28
CA LYS A 369 -15.84 21.30 27.94
C LYS A 369 -14.79 20.91 26.90
N TYR A 370 -13.60 21.49 26.97
CA TYR A 370 -12.52 21.17 26.06
C TYR A 370 -12.01 19.75 26.27
N ALA A 371 -11.75 19.36 27.53
CA ALA A 371 -11.32 18.01 27.90
C ALA A 371 -12.31 16.93 27.44
N ASP A 372 -13.61 17.19 27.58
CA ASP A 372 -14.67 16.33 27.05
C ASP A 372 -14.62 16.23 25.51
N ARG A 373 -14.53 17.37 24.82
CA ARG A 373 -14.50 17.43 23.34
C ARG A 373 -13.28 16.75 22.72
N ILE A 374 -12.13 16.80 23.37
CA ILE A 374 -10.92 16.09 22.91
C ILE A 374 -10.90 14.62 23.34
N GLY A 375 -11.92 14.15 24.08
CA GLY A 375 -12.03 12.76 24.53
C GLY A 375 -11.01 12.36 25.59
N ALA A 376 -10.64 13.26 26.50
CA ALA A 376 -9.71 12.95 27.59
C ALA A 376 -10.28 11.80 28.45
N LYS A 377 -9.49 10.76 28.72
CA LYS A 377 -9.94 9.61 29.54
C LYS A 377 -10.15 10.01 31.00
N TYR A 378 -9.22 10.81 31.52
CA TYR A 378 -9.22 11.29 32.90
C TYR A 378 -9.09 12.81 32.99
N ILE A 379 -9.60 13.37 34.08
CA ILE A 379 -9.41 14.78 34.46
C ILE A 379 -8.91 14.86 35.90
N VAL A 380 -7.98 15.80 36.14
CA VAL A 380 -7.60 16.26 37.48
C VAL A 380 -7.72 17.78 37.52
N VAL A 381 -8.29 18.30 38.59
CA VAL A 381 -8.30 19.74 38.89
C VAL A 381 -7.13 20.05 39.82
N LEU A 382 -6.27 20.97 39.41
CA LEU A 382 -5.10 21.40 40.18
C LEU A 382 -5.33 22.82 40.69
N GLY A 383 -5.91 22.93 41.88
CA GLY A 383 -5.91 24.16 42.67
C GLY A 383 -4.69 24.26 43.58
N GLU A 384 -4.61 25.33 44.37
CA GLU A 384 -3.56 25.48 45.37
C GLU A 384 -3.57 24.35 46.40
N ASP A 385 -4.76 23.88 46.80
CA ASP A 385 -4.92 22.87 47.84
C ASP A 385 -4.42 21.50 47.38
N GLU A 386 -4.66 21.11 46.13
CA GLU A 386 -4.12 19.88 45.54
C GLU A 386 -2.59 19.93 45.45
N LEU A 387 -2.02 21.08 45.08
CA LEU A 387 -0.57 21.25 44.99
C LEU A 387 0.12 21.25 46.36
N LYS A 388 -0.52 21.83 47.40
CA LYS A 388 -0.02 21.84 48.78
C LYS A 388 -0.14 20.47 49.42
N SER A 389 -1.30 19.83 49.33
CA SER A 389 -1.57 18.53 49.95
C SER A 389 -0.93 17.34 49.22
N LYS A 390 -0.52 17.52 47.96
CA LYS A 390 -0.07 16.46 47.05
C LYS A 390 -1.11 15.35 46.82
N MET A 391 -2.38 15.62 47.12
CA MET A 391 -3.51 14.72 46.90
C MET A 391 -4.42 15.30 45.82
N VAL A 392 -4.84 14.47 44.87
CA VAL A 392 -5.74 14.86 43.80
C VAL A 392 -6.94 13.94 43.69
N LYS A 393 -8.03 14.45 43.13
CA LYS A 393 -9.15 13.65 42.65
C LYS A 393 -8.98 13.43 41.16
N LEU A 394 -8.74 12.19 40.79
CA LEU A 394 -8.74 11.73 39.39
C LEU A 394 -10.16 11.32 39.03
N LYS A 395 -10.77 12.06 38.09
CA LYS A 395 -12.10 11.76 37.58
C LYS A 395 -11.99 11.03 36.25
N ARG A 396 -12.59 9.85 36.15
CA ARG A 396 -12.75 9.13 34.87
C ARG A 396 -13.93 9.72 34.09
N MET A 397 -13.70 10.08 32.84
CA MET A 397 -14.70 10.79 32.03
C MET A 397 -15.83 9.89 31.53
N SER A 398 -15.55 8.60 31.30
CA SER A 398 -16.54 7.65 30.76
C SER A 398 -17.72 7.38 31.69
N ASP A 399 -17.51 7.41 33.02
CA ASP A 399 -18.53 7.09 34.02
C ASP A 399 -18.55 8.04 35.22
N SER A 400 -17.79 9.13 35.16
CA SER A 400 -17.66 10.13 36.23
C SER A 400 -17.19 9.60 37.58
N ARG A 401 -16.62 8.39 37.65
CA ARG A 401 -16.04 7.88 38.91
C ARG A 401 -14.83 8.71 39.31
N GLU A 402 -14.76 9.04 40.60
CA GLU A 402 -13.66 9.78 41.18
C GLU A 402 -12.88 8.87 42.13
N ILE A 403 -11.55 8.93 42.03
CA ILE A 403 -10.64 8.30 42.98
C ILE A 403 -9.67 9.34 43.52
N LYS A 404 -9.44 9.30 44.84
CA LYS A 404 -8.48 10.18 45.50
C LYS A 404 -7.15 9.45 45.64
N LEU A 405 -6.07 10.02 45.09
CA LEU A 405 -4.72 9.46 45.15
C LEU A 405 -3.66 10.55 45.28
N ARG A 406 -2.41 10.16 45.55
CA ARG A 406 -1.29 11.11 45.58
C ARG A 406 -0.94 11.51 44.15
N LEU A 407 -0.49 12.75 43.96
CA LEU A 407 0.02 13.23 42.67
C LEU A 407 1.11 12.32 42.08
N ALA A 408 1.98 11.76 42.94
CA ALA A 408 3.04 10.86 42.53
C ALA A 408 2.53 9.51 41.99
N ASP A 409 1.32 9.10 42.36
CA ASP A 409 0.76 7.79 41.98
C ASP A 409 -0.07 7.87 40.69
N LEU A 410 -0.31 9.07 40.14
CA LEU A 410 -1.10 9.29 38.93
C LEU A 410 -0.60 8.45 37.75
N ALA A 411 0.71 8.44 37.54
CA ALA A 411 1.29 7.77 36.38
C ALA A 411 1.10 6.25 36.44
N ASN A 412 1.28 5.65 37.61
CA ASN A 412 1.11 4.21 37.79
C ASN A 412 -0.36 3.83 37.63
N TYR A 413 -1.26 4.59 38.24
CA TYR A 413 -2.69 4.32 38.14
C TYR A 413 -3.20 4.34 36.69
N ILE A 414 -2.80 5.34 35.90
CA ILE A 414 -3.19 5.47 34.48
C ILE A 414 -2.62 4.35 33.61
N LYS A 415 -1.44 3.82 33.93
CA LYS A 415 -0.84 2.70 33.17
C LYS A 415 -1.52 1.37 33.45
N GLU A 416 -2.03 1.20 34.67
CA GLU A 416 -2.68 -0.04 35.11
C GLU A 416 -4.17 -0.10 34.74
N ASN A 417 -4.82 1.03 34.42
CA ASN A 417 -6.27 1.16 34.23
C ASN A 417 -6.64 2.06 33.04
#